data_AF-A0A640K7J9-F1
#
_entry.id   AF-A0A640K7J9-F1
#
_cell.length_a   1.000
_cell.length_b   1.000
_cell.length_c   1.000
_cell.angle_alpha   90.00
_cell.angle_beta   90.00
_cell.angle_gamma   90.00
#
_symmetry.space_group_name_H-M   'P 1'
#
loop_
_entity.id
_entity.type
_entity.pdbx_description
1 polymer ?
#
loop_
_entity_poly.entity_id
_entity_poly.type
_entity_poly.pdbx_seq_one_letter_code
_entity_poly.pdbx_strand_id
1 'polypeptide(L)'
;MAGAHPFVARIKDDEGDNAHVIVFSTEDPSFQSGYSFSHSLYVYKYDLSHMFECPDFFTLKQGGEHYLKVSTMPSHRDYIIYGSYELNTTSRQYVFVEDPERSFTFIDYGPFYASKTFHDPILNRRTIWGWTNDELSDEQIIDMRGITVTETPKLRAGSDPDQCCVGVTCDS
;
A
#
# COMPACT_ATOMS: atom_id res chain seq x y z
N MET A 1 21.73 4.13 -10.48
CA MET A 1 20.25 4.11 -10.40
C MET A 1 19.90 4.59 -9.01
N ALA A 2 19.13 5.66 -8.88
CA ALA A 2 18.69 6.12 -7.56
C ALA A 2 17.55 5.22 -7.08
N GLY A 3 17.68 4.71 -5.87
CA GLY A 3 16.62 3.95 -5.21
C GLY A 3 15.58 4.88 -4.63
N ALA A 4 14.29 4.65 -4.90
CA ALA A 4 13.19 5.43 -4.32
C ALA A 4 12.30 4.52 -3.47
N HIS A 5 12.00 4.94 -2.24
CA HIS A 5 11.17 4.18 -1.30
C HIS A 5 10.03 5.06 -0.78
N PRO A 6 8.76 4.62 -0.92
CA PRO A 6 7.63 5.34 -0.38
C PRO A 6 7.47 5.07 1.12
N PHE A 7 7.18 6.14 1.88
CA PHE A 7 6.81 6.13 3.29
C PHE A 7 5.52 6.89 3.47
N VAL A 8 4.83 6.67 4.58
CA VAL A 8 3.68 7.48 4.99
C VAL A 8 4.09 8.40 6.12
N ALA A 9 3.64 9.64 6.02
CA ALA A 9 3.83 10.63 7.07
C ALA A 9 2.64 11.57 7.08
N ARG A 10 2.39 12.15 8.25
CA ARG A 10 1.47 13.26 8.39
C ARG A 10 2.27 14.55 8.47
N ILE A 11 1.97 15.48 7.57
CA ILE A 11 2.76 16.70 7.40
C ILE A 11 1.82 17.89 7.56
N LYS A 12 2.25 18.83 8.40
CA LYS A 12 1.59 20.12 8.58
C LYS A 12 2.34 21.17 7.76
N ASP A 13 1.74 21.60 6.67
CA ASP A 13 2.25 22.61 5.76
C ASP A 13 1.21 23.71 5.50
N ASP A 14 1.47 24.58 4.53
CA ASP A 14 0.58 25.69 4.15
C ASP A 14 -0.77 25.21 3.58
N GLU A 15 -0.86 23.94 3.16
CA GLU A 15 -2.08 23.31 2.63
C GLU A 15 -2.87 22.56 3.71
N GLY A 16 -2.36 22.46 4.94
CA GLY A 16 -3.03 21.87 6.08
C GLY A 16 -2.22 20.78 6.79
N ASP A 17 -2.89 20.01 7.65
CA ASP A 17 -2.32 18.85 8.35
C ASP A 17 -2.84 17.56 7.69
N ASN A 18 -2.16 17.15 6.62
CA ASN A 18 -2.64 16.14 5.68
C ASN A 18 -1.85 14.83 5.80
N ALA A 19 -2.41 13.74 5.27
CA ALA A 19 -1.71 12.47 5.13
C ALA A 19 -0.95 12.44 3.79
N HIS A 20 0.34 12.13 3.85
CA HIS A 20 1.23 12.10 2.69
C HIS A 20 1.79 10.70 2.51
N VAL A 21 1.87 10.27 1.25
CA VAL A 21 2.84 9.25 0.83
C VAL A 21 4.04 10.00 0.30
N ILE A 22 5.18 9.90 0.98
CA ILE A 22 6.42 10.61 0.69
C ILE A 22 7.49 9.68 0.16
N VAL A 23 8.37 10.21 -0.68
CA VAL A 23 9.48 9.46 -1.28
C VAL A 23 10.79 9.90 -0.68
N PHE A 24 11.57 8.94 -0.20
CA PHE A 24 12.98 9.11 0.04
C PHE A 24 13.79 8.48 -1.09
N SER A 25 14.84 9.17 -1.50
CA SER A 25 15.76 8.70 -2.53
C SER A 25 17.16 8.55 -1.98
N THR A 26 17.91 7.58 -2.49
CA THR A 26 19.35 7.44 -2.27
C THR A 26 20.08 7.19 -3.59
N GLU A 27 21.27 7.76 -3.72
CA GLU A 27 22.21 7.45 -4.80
C GLU A 27 23.16 6.31 -4.43
N ASP A 28 23.17 5.89 -3.16
CA ASP A 28 23.96 4.77 -2.67
C ASP A 28 23.42 3.45 -3.26
N PRO A 29 24.16 2.76 -4.14
CA PRO A 29 23.70 1.54 -4.78
C PRO A 29 23.55 0.37 -3.79
N SER A 30 24.11 0.48 -2.58
CA SER A 30 23.95 -0.53 -1.53
C SER A 30 22.66 -0.36 -0.73
N PHE A 31 21.96 0.78 -0.88
CA PHE A 31 20.75 1.12 -0.13
C PHE A 31 20.96 1.16 1.40
N GLN A 32 22.18 1.42 1.87
CA GLN A 32 22.49 1.44 3.31
C GLN A 32 22.59 2.85 3.89
N SER A 33 22.76 3.86 3.04
CA SER A 33 22.99 5.23 3.46
C SER A 33 22.48 6.24 2.44
N GLY A 34 22.67 7.54 2.70
CA GLY A 34 22.43 8.59 1.71
C GLY A 34 20.96 8.88 1.39
N TYR A 35 20.03 8.41 2.23
CA TYR A 35 18.61 8.71 2.06
C TYR A 35 18.31 10.18 2.35
N SER A 36 17.65 10.84 1.40
CA SER A 36 17.13 12.19 1.55
C SER A 36 15.67 12.24 1.13
N PHE A 37 14.91 13.12 1.76
CA PHE A 37 13.54 13.42 1.34
C PHE A 37 13.57 13.97 -0.08
N SER A 38 12.72 13.42 -0.95
CA SER A 38 12.57 13.87 -2.32
C SER A 38 11.34 14.79 -2.45
N HIS A 39 10.15 14.23 -2.25
CA HIS A 39 8.86 14.92 -2.36
C HIS A 39 7.70 14.04 -1.88
N SER A 40 6.51 14.64 -1.82
CA SER A 40 5.26 13.90 -1.66
C SER A 40 4.84 13.26 -2.98
N LEU A 41 4.72 11.92 -3.02
CA LEU A 41 4.17 11.17 -4.15
C LEU A 41 2.66 11.39 -4.27
N TYR A 42 1.96 11.39 -3.13
CA TYR A 42 0.51 11.57 -3.04
C TYR A 42 0.16 12.28 -1.73
N VAL A 43 -0.89 13.11 -1.76
CA VAL A 43 -1.40 13.86 -0.61
C VAL A 43 -2.90 13.69 -0.52
N TYR A 44 -3.38 13.14 0.60
CA TYR A 44 -4.79 12.99 0.89
C TYR A 44 -5.29 14.13 1.77
N LYS A 45 -6.21 14.93 1.23
CA LYS A 45 -6.67 16.20 1.84
C LYS A 45 -8.12 16.15 2.35
N TYR A 46 -8.81 15.02 2.17
CA TYR A 46 -10.26 14.95 2.36
C TYR A 46 -10.66 14.67 3.82
N ASP A 47 -9.81 14.00 4.60
CA ASP A 47 -10.05 13.75 6.02
C ASP A 47 -8.77 13.96 6.82
N LEU A 48 -8.75 15.05 7.58
CA LEU A 48 -7.62 15.45 8.40
C LEU A 48 -7.36 14.49 9.56
N SER A 49 -8.28 13.62 9.98
CA SER A 49 -8.02 12.65 11.04
C SER A 49 -7.33 11.38 10.53
N HIS A 50 -7.31 11.18 9.22
CA HIS A 50 -6.80 9.99 8.58
C HIS A 50 -5.27 9.95 8.60
N MET A 51 -4.70 8.85 9.06
CA MET A 51 -3.30 8.49 8.83
C MET A 51 -3.29 7.27 7.92
N PHE A 52 -2.41 7.28 6.92
CA PHE A 52 -2.13 6.10 6.12
C PHE A 52 -1.02 5.27 6.77
N GLU A 53 -1.13 3.96 6.62
CA GLU A 53 -0.14 2.98 7.03
C GLU A 53 0.20 2.06 5.85
N CYS A 54 1.32 1.35 5.98
CA CYS A 54 1.72 0.27 5.09
C CYS A 54 1.54 0.58 3.58
N PRO A 55 2.11 1.69 3.07
CA PRO A 55 1.97 2.03 1.66
C PRO A 55 2.58 0.93 0.79
N ASP A 56 1.99 0.72 -0.38
CA ASP A 56 2.58 -0.09 -1.44
C ASP A 56 2.24 0.53 -2.80
N PHE A 57 3.21 0.55 -3.71
CA PHE A 57 3.09 1.24 -4.98
C PHE A 57 3.56 0.33 -6.12
N PHE A 58 2.66 0.04 -7.05
CA PHE A 58 2.94 -0.94 -8.10
C PHE A 58 2.16 -0.68 -9.39
N THR A 59 2.56 -1.39 -10.44
CA THR A 59 1.81 -1.54 -11.68
C THR A 59 1.63 -3.02 -11.99
N LEU A 60 0.57 -3.35 -12.73
CA LEU A 60 0.28 -4.71 -13.19
C LEU A 60 0.85 -4.99 -14.58
N LYS A 61 1.07 -3.94 -15.39
CA LYS A 61 1.61 -4.06 -16.76
C LYS A 61 2.57 -2.92 -17.03
N GLN A 62 3.69 -3.21 -17.69
CA GLN A 62 4.66 -2.17 -18.03
C GLN A 62 4.01 -1.11 -18.94
N GLY A 63 4.11 0.16 -18.54
CA GLY A 63 3.44 1.27 -19.22
C GLY A 63 1.93 1.37 -18.98
N GLY A 64 1.39 0.58 -18.05
CA GLY A 64 -0.01 0.63 -17.64
C GLY A 64 -0.28 1.67 -16.54
N GLU A 65 -1.50 1.60 -15.98
CA GLU A 65 -1.87 2.39 -14.81
C GLU A 65 -1.04 1.98 -13.58
N HIS A 66 -1.02 2.88 -12.60
CA HIS A 66 -0.33 2.67 -11.34
C HIS A 66 -1.36 2.59 -10.21
N TYR A 67 -1.03 1.83 -9.18
CA TYR A 67 -1.88 1.61 -8.04
C TYR A 67 -1.10 1.99 -6.80
N LEU A 68 -1.74 2.81 -5.96
CA LEU A 68 -1.26 3.11 -4.63
C LEU A 68 -2.17 2.40 -3.65
N LYS A 69 -1.61 1.46 -2.91
CA LYS A 69 -2.27 0.77 -1.81
C LYS A 69 -1.91 1.44 -0.50
N VAL A 70 -2.91 1.65 0.36
CA VAL A 70 -2.72 2.16 1.73
C VAL A 70 -3.59 1.38 2.71
N SER A 71 -3.14 1.29 3.95
CA SER A 71 -3.92 0.81 5.09
C SER A 71 -4.36 1.98 5.94
N THR A 72 -5.49 1.84 6.65
CA THR A 72 -5.95 2.90 7.56
C THR A 72 -6.36 2.35 8.92
N MET A 73 -5.79 2.94 9.97
CA MET A 73 -6.04 2.53 11.35
C MET A 73 -7.51 2.66 11.79
N PRO A 74 -8.25 3.74 11.46
CA PRO A 74 -9.61 3.90 11.96
C PRO A 74 -10.57 2.81 11.49
N SER A 75 -10.42 2.34 10.25
CA SER A 75 -11.29 1.29 9.69
C SER A 75 -10.67 -0.10 9.76
N HIS A 76 -9.36 -0.21 10.03
CA HIS A 76 -8.58 -1.45 9.87
C HIS A 76 -8.82 -2.09 8.48
N ARG A 77 -8.83 -1.25 7.44
CA ARG A 77 -9.05 -1.67 6.05
C ARG A 77 -7.92 -1.23 5.15
N ASP A 78 -7.82 -1.96 4.04
CA ASP A 78 -6.89 -1.67 2.96
C ASP A 78 -7.63 -1.20 1.72
N TYR A 79 -7.09 -0.15 1.11
CA TYR A 79 -7.68 0.53 -0.04
C TYR A 79 -6.69 0.53 -1.21
N ILE A 80 -7.21 0.35 -2.41
CA ILE A 80 -6.54 0.68 -3.67
C ILE A 80 -7.01 2.06 -4.13
N ILE A 81 -6.03 2.91 -4.38
CA ILE A 81 -6.17 4.19 -5.06
C ILE A 81 -5.65 3.97 -6.48
N TYR A 82 -6.51 4.21 -7.46
CA TYR A 82 -6.20 4.05 -8.88
C TYR A 82 -5.64 5.36 -9.42
N GLY A 83 -4.74 5.30 -10.39
CA GLY A 83 -4.19 6.52 -10.95
C GLY A 83 -3.07 6.35 -11.98
N SER A 84 -2.46 7.47 -12.32
CA SER A 84 -1.28 7.54 -13.18
C SER A 84 -0.05 7.99 -12.38
N TYR A 85 1.13 7.55 -12.84
CA TYR A 85 2.41 8.06 -12.35
C TYR A 85 3.02 8.93 -13.44
N GLU A 86 3.06 10.23 -13.22
CA GLU A 86 3.36 11.20 -14.26
C GLU A 86 4.23 12.35 -13.78
N LEU A 87 4.98 12.94 -14.71
CA LEU A 87 5.87 14.05 -14.42
C LEU A 87 5.04 15.32 -14.18
N ASN A 88 5.07 15.84 -12.95
CA ASN A 88 4.60 17.18 -12.65
C ASN A 88 5.58 18.20 -13.25
N THR A 89 5.09 19.00 -14.21
CA THR A 89 5.93 19.96 -14.95
C THR A 89 6.41 21.13 -14.10
N THR A 90 5.67 21.48 -13.05
CA THR A 90 6.00 22.59 -12.13
C THR A 90 7.08 22.17 -11.14
N SER A 91 6.89 21.05 -10.43
CA SER A 91 7.87 20.57 -9.44
C SER A 91 9.03 19.80 -10.05
N ARG A 92 8.94 19.42 -11.34
CA ARG A 92 9.90 18.55 -12.05
C ARG A 92 10.08 17.18 -11.38
N GLN A 93 9.04 16.71 -10.69
CA GLN A 93 9.02 15.45 -9.96
C GLN A 93 7.89 14.57 -10.47
N TYR A 94 8.07 13.26 -10.46
CA TYR A 94 7.01 12.34 -10.81
C TYR A 94 6.08 12.13 -9.63
N VAL A 95 4.80 12.43 -9.80
CA VAL A 95 3.77 12.33 -8.76
C VAL A 95 2.72 11.30 -9.15
N PHE A 96 1.97 10.83 -8.17
CA PHE A 96 0.81 9.99 -8.39
C PHE A 96 -0.44 10.84 -8.50
N VAL A 97 -1.16 10.71 -9.61
CA VAL A 97 -2.41 11.42 -9.88
C VAL A 97 -3.56 10.45 -9.79
N GLU A 98 -4.41 10.69 -8.80
CA GLU A 98 -5.56 9.85 -8.47
C GLU A 98 -6.65 9.93 -9.55
N ASP A 99 -7.28 8.78 -9.82
CA ASP A 99 -8.58 8.65 -10.46
C ASP A 99 -9.66 8.55 -9.37
N PRO A 100 -10.40 9.64 -9.08
CA PRO A 100 -11.31 9.70 -7.94
C PRO A 100 -12.58 8.85 -8.14
N GLU A 101 -12.90 8.43 -9.37
CA GLU A 101 -14.11 7.63 -9.63
C GLU A 101 -13.93 6.17 -9.21
N ARG A 102 -12.69 5.68 -9.18
CA ARG A 102 -12.35 4.28 -8.88
C ARG A 102 -11.59 4.12 -7.55
N SER A 103 -11.01 5.20 -7.04
CA SER A 103 -10.16 5.15 -5.85
C SER A 103 -10.92 4.86 -4.57
N PHE A 104 -10.15 4.48 -3.53
CA PHE A 104 -10.68 3.97 -2.27
C PHE A 104 -11.54 2.70 -2.43
N THR A 105 -11.17 1.85 -3.39
CA THR A 105 -11.75 0.51 -3.52
C THR A 105 -11.14 -0.42 -2.47
N PHE A 106 -11.97 -1.13 -1.72
CA PHE A 106 -11.50 -2.14 -0.77
C PHE A 106 -10.77 -3.27 -1.48
N ILE A 107 -9.64 -3.70 -0.91
CA ILE A 107 -8.96 -4.92 -1.37
C ILE A 107 -9.80 -6.15 -1.01
N ASP A 108 -10.36 -6.15 0.20
CA ASP A 108 -11.19 -7.23 0.72
C ASP A 108 -12.26 -6.67 1.68
N TYR A 109 -13.42 -7.32 1.71
CA TYR A 109 -14.56 -6.91 2.53
C TYR A 109 -14.60 -7.60 3.90
N GLY A 110 -13.73 -8.57 4.16
CA GLY A 110 -13.42 -9.15 5.47
C GLY A 110 -12.27 -8.45 6.20
N PRO A 111 -11.85 -8.97 7.36
CA PRO A 111 -10.82 -8.36 8.21
C PRO A 111 -9.42 -8.61 7.65
N PHE A 112 -9.04 -7.88 6.60
CA PHE A 112 -7.74 -7.94 5.96
C PHE A 112 -7.04 -6.57 6.01
N TYR A 113 -5.85 -6.54 6.62
CA TYR A 113 -5.15 -5.31 6.99
C TYR A 113 -3.64 -5.36 6.72
N ALA A 114 -3.00 -4.19 6.67
CA ALA A 114 -1.55 -4.03 6.58
C ALA A 114 -0.90 -4.82 5.42
N SER A 115 -1.65 -4.97 4.32
CA SER A 115 -1.21 -5.78 3.19
C SER A 115 -0.06 -5.18 2.38
N LYS A 116 0.68 -6.04 1.70
CA LYS A 116 1.80 -5.70 0.85
C LYS A 116 1.90 -6.69 -0.31
N THR A 117 2.18 -6.18 -1.49
CA THR A 117 2.36 -6.97 -2.68
C THR A 117 3.83 -7.24 -2.97
N PHE A 118 4.11 -8.34 -3.67
CA PHE A 118 5.40 -8.61 -4.28
C PHE A 118 5.19 -9.24 -5.67
N HIS A 119 6.11 -8.94 -6.57
CA HIS A 119 6.12 -9.56 -7.89
C HIS A 119 7.03 -10.79 -7.86
N ASP A 120 6.47 -11.93 -8.28
CA ASP A 120 7.21 -13.16 -8.55
C ASP A 120 7.57 -13.18 -10.05
N PRO A 121 8.84 -12.94 -10.41
CA PRO A 121 9.27 -12.91 -11.80
C PRO A 121 9.39 -14.31 -12.42
N ILE A 122 9.44 -15.37 -11.62
CA ILE A 122 9.56 -16.75 -12.11
C ILE A 122 8.18 -17.23 -12.60
N LEU A 123 7.14 -16.96 -11.80
CA LEU A 123 5.76 -17.31 -12.12
C LEU A 123 5.00 -16.19 -12.82
N ASN A 124 5.66 -15.05 -13.08
CA ASN A 124 5.09 -13.84 -13.68
C ASN A 124 3.77 -13.43 -13.03
N ARG A 125 3.72 -13.40 -11.70
CA ARG A 125 2.49 -13.05 -10.96
C ARG A 125 2.75 -12.02 -9.88
N ARG A 126 1.69 -11.39 -9.39
CA ARG A 126 1.75 -10.55 -8.20
C ARG A 126 0.96 -11.25 -7.11
N THR A 127 1.57 -11.30 -5.94
CA THR A 127 0.97 -11.89 -4.76
C THR A 127 0.84 -10.80 -3.72
N ILE A 128 -0.28 -10.80 -3.00
CA ILE A 128 -0.53 -9.89 -1.88
C ILE A 128 -0.53 -10.70 -0.59
N TRP A 129 0.20 -10.23 0.41
CA TRP A 129 0.13 -10.70 1.78
C TRP A 129 -0.56 -9.67 2.63
N GLY A 130 -1.30 -10.07 3.66
CA GLY A 130 -1.80 -9.18 4.69
C GLY A 130 -2.09 -9.93 5.98
N TRP A 131 -2.49 -9.17 6.98
CA TRP A 131 -2.85 -9.68 8.30
C TRP A 131 -4.36 -9.82 8.41
N THR A 132 -4.80 -10.90 9.04
CA THR A 132 -6.19 -11.11 9.45
C THR A 132 -6.23 -11.58 10.89
N ASN A 133 -7.41 -11.59 11.50
CA ASN A 133 -7.60 -12.05 12.86
C ASN A 133 -7.38 -13.58 12.93
N ASP A 134 -6.87 -14.08 14.06
CA ASP A 134 -6.65 -15.51 14.31
C ASP A 134 -7.96 -16.31 14.35
N GLU A 135 -9.05 -15.67 14.80
CA GLU A 135 -10.39 -16.24 14.83
C GLU A 135 -11.34 -15.35 14.01
N LEU A 136 -12.06 -15.98 13.09
CA LEU A 136 -13.02 -15.33 12.20
C LEU A 136 -14.41 -15.92 12.44
N SER A 137 -15.44 -15.07 12.46
CA SER A 137 -16.82 -15.56 12.40
C SER A 137 -17.13 -16.15 11.03
N ASP A 138 -18.18 -16.97 10.94
CA ASP A 138 -18.63 -17.54 9.66
C ASP A 138 -18.93 -16.43 8.63
N GLU A 139 -19.49 -15.29 9.05
CA GLU A 139 -19.71 -14.13 8.20
C GLU A 139 -18.40 -13.51 7.70
N GLN A 140 -17.39 -13.40 8.56
CA GLN A 140 -16.08 -12.84 8.16
C GLN A 140 -15.34 -13.76 7.18
N ILE A 141 -15.47 -15.07 7.35
CA ILE A 141 -14.95 -16.05 6.39
C ILE A 141 -15.65 -15.89 5.04
N ILE A 142 -16.97 -15.69 5.06
CA ILE A 142 -17.77 -15.43 3.87
C ILE A 142 -17.38 -14.12 3.19
N ASP A 143 -16.98 -13.09 3.94
CA ASP A 143 -16.63 -11.78 3.38
C ASP A 143 -15.22 -11.73 2.78
N MET A 144 -14.30 -12.64 3.15
CA MET A 144 -12.96 -12.77 2.54
C MET A 144 -12.97 -13.43 1.14
N ARG A 145 -14.02 -13.19 0.34
CA ARG A 145 -14.34 -13.91 -0.91
C ARG A 145 -13.32 -13.80 -2.05
N GLY A 146 -12.25 -13.03 -1.91
CA GLY A 146 -11.13 -12.97 -2.85
C GLY A 146 -9.82 -13.56 -2.34
N ILE A 147 -9.73 -13.86 -1.04
CA ILE A 147 -8.51 -14.22 -0.33
C ILE A 147 -8.59 -15.69 0.05
N THR A 148 -7.88 -16.56 -0.68
CA THR A 148 -7.71 -17.94 -0.21
C THR A 148 -6.77 -17.92 0.99
N VAL A 149 -7.30 -18.20 2.18
CA VAL A 149 -6.47 -18.51 3.35
C VAL A 149 -5.77 -19.85 3.08
N THR A 150 -4.66 -19.82 2.36
CA THR A 150 -3.73 -20.94 2.43
C THR A 150 -3.12 -20.88 3.81
N GLU A 151 -3.28 -21.93 4.62
CA GLU A 151 -2.55 -22.11 5.86
C GLU A 151 -1.04 -22.03 5.56
N THR A 152 -0.49 -20.83 5.56
CA THR A 152 0.93 -20.66 5.78
C THR A 152 1.21 -21.08 7.22
N PRO A 153 2.42 -21.62 7.52
CA PRO A 153 2.80 -21.82 8.90
C PRO A 153 2.51 -20.53 9.64
N LYS A 154 1.81 -20.58 10.78
CA LYS A 154 1.51 -19.41 11.61
C LYS A 154 2.82 -18.68 11.93
N LEU A 155 3.21 -17.76 11.06
CA LEU A 155 4.34 -16.88 11.27
C LEU A 155 3.82 -15.79 12.18
N ARG A 156 3.83 -16.08 13.48
CA ARG A 156 3.60 -15.08 14.52
C ARG A 156 4.75 -14.09 14.44
N ALA A 157 4.53 -12.96 13.78
CA ALA A 157 5.48 -11.86 13.74
C ALA A 157 4.77 -10.59 14.24
N GLY A 158 4.61 -10.46 15.55
CA GLY A 158 3.94 -9.30 16.13
C GLY A 158 3.76 -9.40 17.64
N SER A 159 3.42 -8.25 18.26
CA SER A 159 3.06 -8.11 19.67
C SER A 159 1.60 -8.47 19.96
N ASP A 160 0.78 -8.66 18.93
CA ASP A 160 -0.63 -9.04 19.03
C ASP A 160 -0.76 -10.57 18.89
N PRO A 161 -1.19 -11.29 19.93
CA PRO A 161 -1.29 -12.74 19.90
C PRO A 161 -2.42 -13.27 18.99
N ASP A 162 -3.33 -12.40 18.53
CA ASP A 162 -4.58 -12.77 17.86
C ASP A 162 -4.61 -12.41 16.36
N GLN A 163 -3.43 -12.32 15.69
CA GLN A 163 -3.32 -12.05 14.25
C GLN A 163 -2.45 -13.07 13.50
N CYS A 164 -2.86 -13.42 12.28
CA CYS A 164 -2.13 -14.30 11.37
C CYS A 164 -1.93 -13.69 9.96
N CYS A 165 -0.84 -14.09 9.30
CA CYS A 165 -0.54 -13.72 7.92
C CYS A 165 -1.28 -14.62 6.92
N VAL A 166 -1.88 -14.01 5.91
CA VAL A 166 -2.53 -14.69 4.78
C VAL A 166 -2.03 -14.13 3.45
N GLY A 167 -1.83 -15.02 2.47
CA GLY A 167 -1.33 -14.68 1.14
C GLY A 167 -2.29 -15.09 0.03
N VAL A 168 -2.44 -14.22 -0.98
CA VAL A 168 -3.30 -14.45 -2.14
C VAL A 168 -2.53 -14.20 -3.41
N THR A 169 -2.59 -15.15 -4.32
CA THR A 169 -1.94 -15.08 -5.63
C THR A 169 -3.01 -14.89 -6.70
N CYS A 170 -2.89 -13.83 -7.50
CA CYS A 170 -3.65 -13.70 -8.75
C CYS A 170 -2.71 -13.94 -9.92
N ASP A 171 -3.10 -14.84 -10.83
CA ASP A 171 -2.36 -15.05 -12.08
C ASP A 171 -2.61 -13.84 -13.01
N SER A 172 -1.54 -13.36 -13.67
CA SER A 172 -1.55 -12.17 -14.53
C SER A 172 -2.17 -12.41 -15.90
#